data_AF-A0A0M0BQ01-F1
#
_entry.id   AF-A0A0M0BQ01-F1
#
_cell.length_a   1.000
_cell.length_b   1.000
_cell.length_c   1.000
_cell.angle_alpha   90.00
_cell.angle_beta   90.00
_cell.angle_gamma   90.00
#
_symmetry.space_group_name_H-M   'P 1'
#
loop_
_entity.id
_entity.type
_entity.pdbx_description
1 polymer ?
#
loop_
_entity_poly.entity_id
_entity_poly.type
_entity_poly.pdbx_seq_one_letter_code
_entity_poly.pdbx_strand_id
1 'polypeptide(L)'
;MGLKLIIEEDGKVLVEVPLSPGDWHRRELMREVERLRRDVRRNVEFYEAFTNANRVRMLHRLLEREDHTLSFTELMTELELNPKIVRENAVKLQNIGFIESPSRGAYRLSRRGQICFMMSVVAMQRMLQLMEEAWNE
;
A
#
# COMPACT_ATOMS: atom_id res chain seq x y z
N MET A 1 21.33 14.79 9.03
CA MET A 1 21.63 13.48 8.42
C MET A 1 21.02 13.43 7.04
N GLY A 2 21.79 13.07 6.02
CA GLY A 2 21.31 12.95 4.65
C GLY A 2 20.78 11.54 4.37
N LEU A 3 19.58 11.23 4.87
CA LEU A 3 18.96 9.92 4.63
C LEU A 3 18.19 9.92 3.31
N LYS A 4 18.25 8.81 2.58
CA LYS A 4 17.49 8.58 1.36
C LYS A 4 16.94 7.16 1.31
N LEU A 5 15.77 7.00 0.71
CA LEU A 5 15.23 5.68 0.34
C LEU A 5 15.76 5.31 -1.04
N ILE A 6 16.17 4.06 -1.20
CA ILE A 6 16.67 3.53 -2.48
C ILE A 6 15.83 2.31 -2.82
N ILE A 7 15.29 2.26 -4.05
CA ILE A 7 14.79 1.03 -4.64
C ILE A 7 15.83 0.57 -5.65
N GLU A 8 16.31 -0.65 -5.48
CA GLU A 8 17.34 -1.27 -6.31
C GLU A 8 16.80 -2.60 -6.86
N GLU A 9 17.14 -2.89 -8.11
CA GLU A 9 16.90 -4.18 -8.76
C GLU A 9 18.23 -4.68 -9.32
N ASP A 10 18.71 -5.83 -8.83
CA ASP A 10 19.94 -6.49 -9.28
C ASP A 10 21.17 -5.56 -9.34
N GLY A 11 21.42 -4.76 -8.30
CA GLY A 11 22.55 -3.81 -8.25
C GLY A 11 22.28 -2.49 -8.98
N LYS A 12 21.14 -2.34 -9.66
CA LYS A 12 20.76 -1.12 -10.36
C LYS A 12 19.76 -0.32 -9.55
N VAL A 13 20.16 0.89 -9.15
CA VAL A 13 19.27 1.85 -8.50
C VAL A 13 18.18 2.31 -9.47
N LEU A 14 16.93 2.02 -9.15
CA LEU A 14 15.75 2.44 -9.89
C LEU A 14 15.27 3.83 -9.47
N VAL A 15 15.30 4.11 -8.17
CA VAL A 15 14.94 5.44 -7.63
C VAL A 15 15.69 5.71 -6.32
N GLU A 16 16.03 6.98 -6.12
CA GLU A 16 16.49 7.52 -4.85
C GLU A 16 15.53 8.63 -4.39
N VAL A 17 15.13 8.61 -3.13
CA VAL A 17 14.21 9.59 -2.56
C VAL A 17 14.80 10.16 -1.28
N PRO A 18 15.33 11.40 -1.30
CA PRO A 18 15.81 12.05 -0.09
C PRO A 18 14.68 12.26 0.93
N LEU A 19 14.96 12.00 2.20
CA LEU A 19 13.98 12.11 3.29
C LEU A 19 13.95 13.49 3.96
N SER A 20 14.96 14.32 3.73
CA SER A 20 14.97 15.73 4.17
C SER A 20 14.71 16.66 3.00
N PRO A 21 13.80 17.65 3.12
CA PRO A 21 13.61 18.68 2.09
C PRO A 21 14.89 19.44 1.71
N GLY A 22 15.84 19.55 2.63
CA GLY A 22 17.13 20.22 2.40
C GLY A 22 18.07 19.46 1.45
N ASP A 23 17.86 18.15 1.29
CA ASP A 23 18.68 17.28 0.44
C ASP A 23 18.14 17.23 -1.01
N TRP A 24 16.98 17.84 -1.27
CA TRP A 24 16.42 17.93 -2.61
C TRP A 24 16.93 19.14 -3.38
N HIS A 25 17.18 18.97 -4.68
CA HIS A 25 17.25 20.13 -5.57
C HIS A 25 15.86 20.80 -5.65
N ARG A 26 15.77 22.10 -5.36
CA ARG A 26 14.49 22.83 -5.24
C ARG A 26 13.53 22.61 -6.42
N ARG A 27 14.05 22.61 -7.66
CA ARG A 27 13.22 22.39 -8.86
C ARG A 27 12.68 20.96 -8.95
N GLU A 28 13.43 19.98 -8.45
CA GLU A 28 13.02 18.58 -8.45
C GLU A 28 11.91 18.34 -7.46
N LEU A 29 12.08 18.79 -6.20
CA LEU A 29 11.03 18.72 -5.18
C LEU A 29 9.73 19.38 -5.66
N MET A 30 9.80 20.54 -6.31
CA MET A 30 8.61 21.21 -6.84
C MET A 30 7.94 20.42 -7.97
N ARG A 31 8.70 19.72 -8.82
CA ARG A 31 8.12 18.83 -9.84
C ARG A 31 7.44 17.62 -9.22
N GLU A 32 8.03 17.03 -8.19
CA GLU A 32 7.45 15.90 -7.44
C GLU A 32 6.14 16.31 -6.77
N VAL A 33 6.13 17.44 -6.05
CA VAL A 33 4.92 17.98 -5.41
C VAL A 33 3.86 18.29 -6.46
N GLU A 34 4.22 18.92 -7.57
CA GLU A 34 3.26 19.23 -8.64
C GLU A 34 2.69 17.97 -9.29
N ARG A 35 3.51 16.91 -9.47
CA ARG A 35 3.02 15.61 -9.94
C ARG A 35 1.98 15.02 -9.00
N LEU A 36 2.20 15.11 -7.68
CA LEU A 36 1.24 14.66 -6.68
C LEU A 36 -0.04 15.52 -6.67
N ARG A 37 0.07 16.83 -6.94
CA ARG A 37 -1.08 17.73 -7.00
C ARG A 37 -1.99 17.49 -8.19
N ARG A 38 -1.46 17.03 -9.32
CA ARG A 38 -2.26 16.76 -10.52
C ARG A 38 -3.25 15.62 -10.34
N ASP A 39 -3.04 14.75 -9.35
CA ASP A 39 -3.94 13.63 -9.06
C ASP A 39 -4.16 13.47 -7.54
N VAL A 40 -4.48 14.58 -6.87
CA VAL A 40 -4.78 14.59 -5.42
C VAL A 40 -5.85 13.57 -5.08
N ARG A 41 -6.89 13.45 -5.91
CA ARG A 41 -7.98 12.51 -5.67
C ARG A 41 -7.48 11.07 -5.59
N ARG A 42 -6.69 10.61 -6.57
CA ARG A 42 -6.13 9.27 -6.56
C ARG A 42 -5.15 9.05 -5.40
N ASN A 43 -4.40 10.09 -5.01
CA ASN A 43 -3.54 10.03 -3.84
C ASN A 43 -4.35 9.86 -2.54
N VAL A 44 -5.46 10.59 -2.39
CA VAL A 44 -6.38 10.43 -1.25
C VAL A 44 -6.99 9.02 -1.23
N GLU A 45 -7.51 8.56 -2.37
CA GLU A 45 -8.10 7.22 -2.51
C GLU A 45 -7.09 6.10 -2.16
N PHE A 46 -5.80 6.31 -2.50
CA PHE A 46 -4.72 5.41 -2.11
C PHE A 46 -4.55 5.31 -0.59
N TYR A 47 -4.48 6.43 0.12
CA TYR A 47 -4.36 6.41 1.58
C TYR A 47 -5.63 5.89 2.26
N GLU A 48 -6.81 6.22 1.72
CA GLU A 48 -8.08 5.70 2.23
C GLU A 48 -8.11 4.17 2.26
N ALA A 49 -7.44 3.49 1.32
CA ALA A 49 -7.30 2.03 1.33
C ALA A 49 -6.82 1.51 2.69
N PHE A 50 -5.80 2.15 3.25
CA PHE A 50 -5.07 1.72 4.44
C PHE A 50 -5.62 2.33 5.75
N THR A 51 -6.48 3.34 5.69
CA THR A 51 -7.08 3.96 6.90
C THR A 51 -8.28 3.19 7.48
N ASN A 52 -8.59 1.99 6.96
CA ASN A 52 -9.65 1.14 7.49
C ASN A 52 -9.11 -0.25 7.85
N ALA A 53 -9.25 -0.61 9.12
CA ALA A 53 -8.73 -1.87 9.66
C ALA A 53 -9.26 -3.11 8.92
N ASN A 54 -10.54 -3.14 8.52
CA ASN A 54 -11.11 -4.30 7.82
C ASN A 54 -10.52 -4.46 6.42
N ARG A 55 -10.25 -3.36 5.69
CA ARG A 55 -9.53 -3.43 4.41
C ARG A 55 -8.13 -4.00 4.58
N VAL A 56 -7.38 -3.53 5.57
CA VAL A 56 -6.02 -4.02 5.85
C VAL A 56 -6.06 -5.50 6.23
N ARG A 57 -7.01 -5.92 7.08
CA ARG A 57 -7.23 -7.34 7.43
C ARG A 57 -7.55 -8.21 6.21
N MET A 58 -8.41 -7.72 5.30
CA MET A 58 -8.73 -8.42 4.06
C MET A 58 -7.49 -8.58 3.16
N LEU A 59 -6.70 -7.51 2.97
CA LEU A 59 -5.47 -7.55 2.16
C LEU A 59 -4.44 -8.50 2.78
N HIS A 60 -4.26 -8.46 4.10
CA HIS A 60 -3.37 -9.38 4.82
C HIS A 60 -3.78 -10.84 4.60
N ARG A 61 -5.07 -11.15 4.78
CA ARG A 61 -5.56 -12.51 4.63
C ARG A 61 -5.44 -13.03 3.19
N LEU A 62 -5.67 -12.18 2.20
CA LEU A 62 -5.41 -12.51 0.80
C LEU A 62 -3.91 -12.77 0.55
N LEU A 63 -3.02 -11.95 1.11
CA LEU A 63 -1.58 -12.11 0.94
C LEU A 63 -1.06 -13.46 1.49
N GLU A 64 -1.68 -13.97 2.55
CA GLU A 64 -1.33 -15.26 3.18
C GLU A 64 -1.75 -16.49 2.35
N ARG A 65 -2.56 -16.32 1.29
CA ARG A 65 -2.93 -17.41 0.37
C ARG A 65 -1.90 -17.53 -0.75
N GLU A 66 -1.59 -18.76 -1.15
CA GLU A 66 -0.61 -19.05 -2.21
C GLU A 66 -0.99 -18.42 -3.56
N ASP A 67 -2.27 -18.46 -3.93
CA ASP A 67 -2.80 -17.84 -5.16
C ASP A 67 -3.40 -16.44 -4.92
N HIS A 68 -3.20 -15.92 -3.71
CA HIS A 68 -3.75 -14.69 -3.18
C HIS A 68 -5.26 -14.52 -3.34
N THR A 69 -6.02 -15.62 -3.37
CA THR A 69 -7.47 -15.61 -3.63
C THR A 69 -8.25 -16.11 -2.40
N LEU A 70 -9.37 -15.46 -2.12
CA LEU A 70 -10.36 -15.88 -1.12
C LEU A 70 -11.76 -15.70 -1.66
N SER A 71 -12.67 -16.60 -1.28
CA SER A 71 -14.09 -16.43 -1.50
C SER A 71 -14.71 -15.45 -0.50
N PHE A 72 -15.89 -14.95 -0.86
CA PHE A 72 -16.73 -14.11 -0.01
C PHE A 72 -17.05 -14.79 1.32
N THR A 73 -17.32 -16.09 1.30
CA THR A 73 -17.62 -16.88 2.50
C THR A 73 -16.40 -17.00 3.39
N GLU A 74 -15.23 -17.31 2.84
CA GLU A 74 -13.98 -17.37 3.60
C GLU A 74 -13.65 -16.03 4.25
N LEU A 75 -13.80 -14.90 3.54
CA LEU A 75 -13.61 -13.57 4.12
C LEU A 75 -14.58 -13.27 5.26
N MET A 76 -15.84 -13.69 5.17
CA MET A 76 -16.79 -13.53 6.28
C MET A 76 -16.40 -14.38 7.49
N THR A 77 -16.08 -15.66 7.26
CA THR A 77 -15.79 -16.62 8.33
C THR A 77 -14.45 -16.35 9.00
N GLU A 78 -13.38 -16.13 8.22
CA GLU A 78 -12.02 -15.97 8.74
C GLU A 78 -11.77 -14.62 9.38
N LEU A 79 -12.50 -13.57 8.95
CA LEU A 79 -12.37 -12.22 9.52
C LEU A 79 -13.51 -11.86 10.46
N GLU A 80 -14.48 -12.76 10.66
CA GLU A 80 -15.69 -12.55 11.46
C GLU A 80 -16.49 -11.30 11.01
N LEU A 81 -16.56 -11.10 9.69
CA LEU A 81 -17.22 -9.94 9.08
C LEU A 81 -18.60 -10.31 8.55
N ASN A 82 -19.56 -9.40 8.74
CA ASN A 82 -20.88 -9.58 8.14
C ASN A 82 -20.83 -9.30 6.61
N PRO A 83 -21.85 -9.78 5.85
CA PRO A 83 -21.87 -9.64 4.39
C PRO A 83 -21.75 -8.19 3.89
N LYS A 84 -22.32 -7.23 4.63
CA LYS A 84 -22.30 -5.80 4.25
C LYS A 84 -20.88 -5.26 4.31
N ILE A 85 -20.16 -5.53 5.42
CA ILE A 85 -18.79 -5.05 5.61
C ILE A 85 -17.86 -5.64 4.55
N VAL A 86 -17.97 -6.93 4.24
CA VAL A 86 -17.13 -7.55 3.19
C VAL A 86 -17.40 -6.89 1.84
N ARG A 87 -18.66 -6.69 1.45
CA ARG A 87 -19.01 -6.06 0.16
C ARG A 87 -18.50 -4.63 0.05
N GLU A 88 -18.75 -3.80 1.07
CA GLU A 88 -18.34 -2.39 1.05
C GLU A 88 -16.83 -2.22 0.97
N ASN A 89 -16.07 -3.04 1.72
CA ASN A 89 -14.62 -3.00 1.67
C ASN A 89 -14.06 -3.58 0.37
N ALA A 90 -14.64 -4.68 -0.13
CA ALA A 90 -14.24 -5.24 -1.41
C ALA A 90 -14.45 -4.24 -2.56
N VAL A 91 -15.60 -3.60 -2.64
CA VAL A 91 -15.88 -2.56 -3.67
C VAL A 91 -14.85 -1.44 -3.60
N LYS A 92 -14.53 -0.94 -2.40
CA LYS A 92 -13.50 0.09 -2.25
C LYS A 92 -12.13 -0.38 -2.70
N LEU A 93 -11.71 -1.58 -2.29
CA LEU A 93 -10.43 -2.18 -2.69
C LEU A 93 -10.35 -2.45 -4.20
N GLN A 94 -11.48 -2.77 -4.85
CA GLN A 94 -11.56 -2.93 -6.30
C GLN A 94 -11.44 -1.59 -7.03
N ASN A 95 -12.13 -0.55 -6.56
CA ASN A 95 -12.11 0.78 -7.17
C ASN A 95 -10.70 1.38 -7.23
N ILE A 96 -9.87 1.10 -6.22
CA ILE A 96 -8.47 1.56 -6.17
C ILE A 96 -7.48 0.59 -6.85
N GLY A 97 -7.98 -0.53 -7.36
CA GLY A 97 -7.22 -1.56 -8.05
C GLY A 97 -6.30 -2.38 -7.14
N PHE A 98 -6.69 -2.60 -5.88
CA PHE A 98 -5.93 -3.45 -4.95
C PHE A 98 -6.35 -4.91 -5.05
N ILE A 99 -7.65 -5.17 -5.24
CA ILE A 99 -8.15 -6.53 -5.45
C ILE A 99 -8.93 -6.62 -6.76
N GLU A 100 -9.00 -7.83 -7.30
CA GLU A 100 -9.75 -8.20 -8.50
C GLU A 100 -10.82 -9.24 -8.13
N SER A 101 -11.82 -9.43 -9.00
CA SER A 101 -12.80 -10.53 -8.86
C SER A 101 -12.64 -11.53 -9.99
N PRO A 102 -11.80 -12.56 -9.85
CA PRO A 102 -11.55 -13.54 -10.91
C PRO A 102 -12.80 -14.38 -11.24
N SER A 103 -13.72 -14.52 -10.29
CA SER A 103 -15.02 -15.17 -10.47
C SER A 103 -16.05 -14.60 -9.49
N ARG A 104 -17.33 -14.96 -9.68
CA ARG A 104 -18.42 -14.47 -8.84
C ARG A 104 -18.18 -14.89 -7.39
N GLY A 105 -18.02 -13.92 -6.50
CA GLY A 105 -17.80 -14.17 -5.07
C GLY A 105 -16.38 -14.58 -4.72
N ALA A 106 -15.42 -14.48 -5.63
CA ALA A 106 -14.00 -14.60 -5.33
C ALA A 106 -13.31 -13.23 -5.43
N TYR A 107 -12.30 -13.05 -4.59
CA TYR A 107 -11.47 -11.85 -4.53
C TYR A 107 -10.01 -12.26 -4.57
N ARG A 108 -9.21 -11.60 -5.39
CA ARG A 108 -7.79 -11.85 -5.52
C ARG A 108 -7.00 -10.58 -5.25
N LEU A 109 -5.94 -10.65 -4.46
CA LEU A 109 -5.01 -9.53 -4.33
C LEU A 109 -4.27 -9.31 -5.66
N SER A 110 -4.49 -8.17 -6.29
CA SER A 110 -3.84 -7.81 -7.54
C SER A 110 -2.34 -7.57 -7.33
N ARG A 111 -1.56 -7.60 -8.41
CA ARG A 111 -0.13 -7.24 -8.37
C ARG A 111 0.10 -5.82 -7.84
N ARG A 112 -0.76 -4.87 -8.22
CA ARG A 112 -0.73 -3.50 -7.70
C ARG A 112 -0.96 -3.50 -6.18
N GLY A 113 -1.99 -4.21 -5.73
CA GLY A 113 -2.31 -4.37 -4.31
C GLY A 113 -1.13 -4.92 -3.51
N GLN A 114 -0.45 -5.95 -4.03
CA GLN A 114 0.76 -6.52 -3.40
C GLN A 114 1.87 -5.47 -3.27
N ILE A 115 2.25 -4.80 -4.36
CA ILE A 115 3.29 -3.77 -4.35
C ILE A 115 2.94 -2.66 -3.36
N CYS A 116 1.70 -2.18 -3.39
CA CYS A 116 1.24 -1.12 -2.48
C CYS A 116 1.24 -1.57 -1.01
N PHE A 117 0.80 -2.79 -0.72
CA PHE A 117 0.82 -3.34 0.65
C PHE A 117 2.26 -3.47 1.16
N MET A 118 3.16 -4.01 0.34
CA MET A 118 4.57 -4.15 0.69
C MET A 118 5.23 -2.79 0.95
N MET A 119 4.99 -1.78 0.10
CA MET A 119 5.58 -0.45 0.30
C MET A 119 4.98 0.29 1.52
N SER A 120 3.65 0.30 1.65
CA SER A 120 2.98 1.18 2.62
C SER A 120 2.81 0.57 4.01
N VAL A 121 2.70 -0.75 4.12
CA VAL A 121 2.52 -1.42 5.41
C VAL A 121 3.84 -2.00 5.87
N VAL A 122 4.45 -2.88 5.07
CA VAL A 122 5.63 -3.64 5.52
C VAL A 122 6.89 -2.77 5.54
N ALA A 123 7.27 -2.23 4.38
CA ALA A 123 8.49 -1.44 4.24
C ALA A 123 8.43 -0.15 5.07
N MET A 124 7.32 0.60 4.99
CA MET A 124 7.19 1.86 5.74
C MET A 124 7.34 1.67 7.25
N GLN A 125 6.67 0.68 7.84
CA GLN A 125 6.79 0.42 9.28
C GLN A 125 8.23 0.05 9.67
N ARG A 126 8.89 -0.79 8.86
CA ARG A 126 10.29 -1.15 9.10
C ARG A 126 11.23 0.04 8.99
N MET A 127 11.02 0.92 8.00
CA MET A 127 11.82 2.12 7.79
C MET A 127 11.62 3.13 8.94
N LEU A 128 10.38 3.34 9.38
CA LEU A 128 10.09 4.21 10.52
C LEU A 128 10.79 3.73 11.79
N GLN A 129 10.71 2.43 12.09
CA GLN A 129 11.41 1.85 13.23
C GLN A 129 12.92 2.09 13.16
N LEU A 130 13.55 1.82 12.01
CA LEU A 130 14.98 2.04 11.83
C LEU A 130 15.38 3.51 11.99
N MET A 131 14.54 4.43 11.53
CA MET A 131 14.78 5.87 11.67
C MET A 131 14.63 6.35 13.12
N GLU A 132 13.65 5.82 13.85
CA GLU A 132 13.48 6.12 15.28
C GLU A 132 14.66 5.59 16.10
N GLU A 133 15.12 4.37 15.82
CA GLU A 133 16.32 3.79 16.43
C GLU A 133 17.55 4.67 16.16
N ALA A 134 17.78 5.05 14.90
CA ALA A 134 18.92 5.89 14.51
C ALA A 134 18.85 7.34 15.02
N TRP A 135 17.69 7.83 15.47
CA TRP A 135 17.54 9.18 16.04
C TRP A 135 17.77 9.21 17.56
N ASN A 136 17.65 8.05 18.22
CA ASN A 136 17.85 7.89 19.65
C ASN A 136 19.30 7.51 20.04
N GLU A 137 20.17 7.31 19.05
CA GLU A 137 21.64 7.14 19.17
C GLU A 137 22.38 8.46 18.90
#